data_AF-A0A699RSF6-F1
#
_entry.id   AF-A0A699RSF6-F1
#
_cell.length_a   1.000
_cell.length_b   1.000
_cell.length_c   1.000
_cell.angle_alpha   90.00
_cell.angle_beta   90.00
_cell.angle_gamma   90.00
#
_symmetry.space_group_name_H-M   'P 1'
#
loop_
_entity.id
_entity.type
_entity.pdbx_description
1 polymer ?
#
loop_
_entity_poly.entity_id
_entity_poly.type
_entity_poly.pdbx_seq_one_letter_code
_entity_poly.pdbx_strand_id
1 'polypeptide(L)'
;MTVGPDAAYAMTWVDIKKKITDKYCPTGETKKLKSELWNLREADKIKRYVGGLPDVIHESVVASRPKTMQEAIEMANELMDKRNNNWAERQAENKRKDDDTFRSN
;
A
#
# COMPACT_ATOMS: atom_id res chain seq x y z
N MET A 1 -26.04 -5.25 -42.82
CA MET A 1 -25.69 -4.33 -41.71
C MET A 1 -24.54 -4.96 -40.95
N THR A 2 -23.32 -4.56 -41.27
CA THR A 2 -22.11 -4.97 -40.54
C THR A 2 -22.13 -4.27 -39.18
N VAL A 3 -22.34 -5.03 -38.11
CA VAL A 3 -22.27 -4.52 -36.74
C VAL A 3 -20.81 -4.11 -36.50
N GLY A 4 -20.57 -2.80 -36.43
CA GLY A 4 -19.24 -2.24 -36.23
C GLY A 4 -18.71 -2.48 -34.80
N PRO A 5 -17.41 -2.24 -34.56
CA PRO A 5 -16.76 -2.40 -33.25
C PRO A 5 -17.38 -1.55 -32.11
N ASP A 6 -18.31 -0.65 -32.43
CA ASP A 6 -18.95 0.29 -31.50
C ASP A 6 -19.86 -0.34 -30.44
N ALA A 7 -20.22 -1.61 -30.56
CA ALA A 7 -20.87 -2.33 -29.46
C ALA A 7 -19.86 -2.84 -28.41
N ALA A 8 -18.59 -3.03 -28.80
CA ALA A 8 -17.53 -3.52 -27.92
C ALA A 8 -16.82 -2.38 -27.17
N TYR A 9 -16.88 -1.14 -27.68
CA TYR A 9 -16.45 0.07 -26.97
C TYR A 9 -17.54 0.65 -26.05
N ALA A 10 -18.70 0.00 -25.95
CA ALA A 10 -19.84 0.49 -25.16
C ALA A 10 -19.61 0.46 -23.64
N MET A 11 -18.60 -0.25 -23.16
CA MET A 11 -18.27 -0.32 -21.75
C MET A 11 -16.80 0.00 -21.56
N THR A 12 -16.54 1.26 -21.29
CA THR A 12 -15.17 1.75 -21.14
C THR A 12 -14.52 1.06 -19.93
N TRP A 13 -13.19 1.00 -19.92
CA TRP A 13 -12.43 0.52 -18.75
C TRP A 13 -12.80 1.27 -17.45
N VAL A 14 -13.27 2.52 -17.58
CA VAL A 14 -13.82 3.31 -16.47
C VAL A 14 -15.12 2.71 -15.95
N ASP A 15 -16.02 2.28 -16.83
CA ASP A 15 -17.29 1.64 -16.46
C ASP A 15 -17.07 0.27 -15.81
N ILE A 16 -16.10 -0.49 -16.30
CA ILE A 16 -15.70 -1.77 -15.73
C ILE A 16 -15.14 -1.57 -14.32
N LYS A 17 -14.18 -0.66 -14.13
CA LYS A 17 -13.68 -0.30 -12.79
C LYS A 17 -14.81 0.15 -11.89
N LYS A 18 -15.70 1.02 -12.39
CA LYS A 18 -16.84 1.53 -11.62
C LYS A 18 -17.75 0.40 -11.16
N LYS A 19 -18.09 -0.56 -12.03
CA LYS A 19 -18.91 -1.73 -11.65
C LYS A 19 -18.23 -2.63 -10.63
N ILE A 20 -16.92 -2.86 -10.77
CA ILE A 20 -16.15 -3.66 -9.81
C ILE A 20 -16.12 -2.93 -8.45
N THR A 21 -15.82 -1.64 -8.44
CA THR A 21 -15.80 -0.82 -7.22
C THR A 21 -17.19 -0.71 -6.59
N ASP A 22 -18.26 -0.54 -7.37
CA ASP A 22 -19.63 -0.45 -6.85
C ASP A 22 -20.09 -1.75 -6.20
N LYS A 23 -19.79 -2.90 -6.83
CA LYS A 23 -20.16 -4.22 -6.31
C LYS A 23 -19.37 -4.63 -5.07
N TYR A 24 -18.06 -4.32 -5.03
CA TYR A 24 -17.15 -4.84 -3.99
C TYR A 24 -16.67 -3.78 -3.00
N CYS A 25 -16.90 -2.49 -3.27
CA CYS A 25 -16.52 -1.39 -2.40
C CYS A 25 -17.72 -0.43 -2.25
N PRO A 26 -18.81 -0.89 -1.59
CA PRO A 26 -20.05 -0.12 -1.50
C PRO A 26 -19.74 1.26 -0.94
N THR A 27 -20.05 2.30 -1.73
CA THR A 27 -19.63 3.68 -1.39
C THR A 27 -20.21 4.13 -0.05
N GLY A 28 -21.35 3.57 0.37
CA GLY A 28 -21.94 3.81 1.69
C GLY A 28 -21.09 3.24 2.84
N GLU A 29 -20.51 2.06 2.67
CA GLU A 29 -19.67 1.42 3.69
C GLU A 29 -18.32 2.12 3.82
N THR A 30 -17.68 2.49 2.71
CA THR A 30 -16.43 3.26 2.76
C THR A 30 -16.64 4.64 3.38
N LYS A 31 -17.75 5.32 3.04
CA LYS A 31 -18.12 6.59 3.70
C LYS A 31 -18.40 6.40 5.19
N LYS A 32 -19.12 5.34 5.56
CA LYS A 32 -19.42 5.00 6.96
C LYS A 32 -18.13 4.72 7.74
N LEU A 33 -17.29 3.82 7.28
CA LEU A 33 -15.99 3.50 7.88
C LEU A 33 -15.10 4.74 8.01
N LYS A 34 -15.07 5.61 7.00
CA LYS A 34 -14.32 6.87 7.05
C LYS A 34 -14.87 7.83 8.11
N SER A 35 -16.18 7.94 8.24
CA SER A 35 -16.82 8.77 9.27
C SER A 35 -16.63 8.21 10.67
N GLU A 36 -16.76 6.89 10.85
CA GLU A 36 -16.49 6.19 12.10
C GLU A 36 -15.05 6.40 12.52
N LEU A 37 -14.10 6.20 11.59
CA LEU A 37 -12.68 6.42 11.85
C LEU A 37 -12.40 7.88 12.25
N TRP A 38 -12.99 8.87 11.56
CA TRP A 38 -12.81 10.29 11.90
C TRP A 38 -13.33 10.66 13.29
N ASN A 39 -14.43 10.03 13.72
CA ASN A 39 -15.06 10.25 15.02
C ASN A 39 -14.34 9.56 16.19
N LEU A 40 -13.36 8.68 15.92
CA LEU A 40 -12.57 8.05 16.98
C LEU A 40 -11.59 9.02 17.63
N ARG A 41 -11.28 8.73 18.90
CA ARG A 41 -10.16 9.37 19.60
C ARG A 41 -8.85 9.01 18.92
N GLU A 42 -7.88 9.92 18.96
CA GLU A 42 -6.59 9.75 18.30
C GLU A 42 -5.87 8.45 18.69
N ALA A 43 -5.88 8.10 19.97
CA ALA A 43 -5.30 6.85 20.45
C ALA A 43 -5.97 5.59 19.86
N ASP A 44 -7.29 5.62 19.63
CA ASP A 44 -8.02 4.50 19.05
C ASP A 44 -7.76 4.37 17.55
N LYS A 45 -7.59 5.50 16.85
CA LYS A 45 -7.16 5.54 15.45
C LYS A 45 -5.78 4.89 15.29
N ILE A 46 -4.83 5.29 16.14
CA ILE A 46 -3.47 4.73 16.16
C ILE A 46 -3.52 3.23 16.44
N LYS A 47 -4.27 2.79 17.47
CA LYS A 47 -4.40 1.36 17.79
C LYS A 47 -4.94 0.54 16.62
N ARG A 48 -5.98 1.04 15.95
CA ARG A 48 -6.54 0.38 14.75
C ARG A 48 -5.56 0.34 13.60
N TYR A 49 -4.85 1.44 13.35
CA TYR A 49 -3.86 1.52 12.28
C TYR A 49 -2.71 0.54 12.50
N VAL A 50 -2.11 0.59 13.70
CA VAL A 50 -1.00 -0.30 14.08
C VAL A 50 -1.44 -1.75 14.01
N GLY A 51 -2.64 -2.10 14.49
CA GLY A 51 -3.17 -3.46 14.41
C GLY A 51 -3.42 -3.99 12.98
N GLY A 52 -3.40 -3.12 11.96
CA GLY A 52 -3.48 -3.50 10.56
C GLY A 52 -2.13 -3.59 9.84
N LEU A 53 -1.01 -3.30 10.53
CA LEU A 53 0.32 -3.33 9.93
C LEU A 53 0.86 -4.76 9.82
N PRO A 54 1.70 -5.05 8.81
CA PRO A 54 2.46 -6.29 8.75
C PRO A 54 3.35 -6.48 10.00
N ASP A 55 3.40 -7.71 10.53
CA ASP A 55 4.17 -8.07 11.75
C ASP A 55 5.60 -7.53 11.73
N VAL A 56 6.23 -7.56 10.56
CA VAL A 56 7.61 -7.10 10.32
C VAL A 56 7.86 -5.64 10.67
N ILE A 57 6.86 -4.76 10.61
CA ILE A 57 6.98 -3.34 11.00
C ILE A 57 6.13 -3.01 12.22
N HIS A 58 5.18 -3.88 12.58
CA HIS A 58 4.27 -3.71 13.71
C HIS A 58 5.04 -3.44 15.02
N GLU A 59 5.99 -4.30 15.38
CA GLU A 59 6.73 -4.18 16.64
C GLU A 59 7.51 -2.87 16.73
N SER A 60 8.12 -2.44 15.62
CA SER A 60 8.91 -1.22 15.55
C SER A 60 8.03 0.03 15.72
N VAL A 61 6.85 0.07 15.08
CA VAL A 61 5.91 1.19 15.22
C VAL A 61 5.31 1.22 16.64
N VAL A 62 4.99 0.07 17.25
CA VAL A 62 4.51 0.00 18.64
C VAL A 62 5.56 0.55 19.61
N ALA A 63 6.83 0.17 19.44
CA ALA A 63 7.92 0.60 20.30
C ALA A 63 8.15 2.12 20.26
N SER A 64 7.92 2.76 19.11
CA SER A 64 8.07 4.20 18.95
C SER A 64 6.93 5.02 19.57
N ARG A 65 5.83 4.38 19.97
CA ARG A 65 4.68 5.00 20.70
C ARG A 65 4.21 6.31 20.06
N PRO A 66 3.69 6.27 18.82
CA PRO A 66 3.18 7.46 18.14
C PRO A 66 2.13 8.19 18.97
N LYS A 67 2.19 9.52 18.96
CA LYS A 67 1.21 10.39 19.63
C LYS A 67 0.08 10.79 18.70
N THR A 68 0.35 10.80 17.39
CA THR A 68 -0.64 11.10 16.35
C THR A 68 -0.70 10.00 15.30
N MET A 69 -1.83 9.93 14.60
CA MET A 69 -2.00 9.02 13.46
C MET A 69 -0.97 9.32 12.36
N GLN A 70 -0.67 10.60 12.13
CA GLN A 70 0.29 11.00 11.10
C GLN A 70 1.70 10.50 11.40
N GLU A 71 2.15 10.62 12.66
CA GLU A 71 3.44 10.07 13.09
C GLU A 71 3.50 8.55 12.89
N ALA A 72 2.41 7.82 13.19
CA ALA A 72 2.35 6.38 12.97
C ALA A 72 2.50 6.01 11.48
N ILE A 73 1.88 6.78 10.58
CA ILE A 73 1.98 6.60 9.13
C ILE A 73 3.40 6.89 8.64
N GLU A 74 4.00 7.98 9.11
CA GLU A 74 5.35 8.38 8.72
C GLU A 74 6.37 7.32 9.13
N MET A 75 6.31 6.84 10.37
CA MET A 75 7.20 5.77 10.85
C MET A 75 7.03 4.46 10.06
N ALA A 76 5.80 4.08 9.74
CA ALA A 76 5.55 2.88 8.95
C ALA A 76 6.16 2.99 7.54
N ASN A 77 6.05 4.16 6.91
CA ASN A 77 6.63 4.42 5.59
C ASN A 77 8.17 4.42 5.66
N GLU A 78 8.76 5.13 6.62
CA GLU A 78 10.22 5.17 6.81
C GLU A 78 10.82 3.77 6.99
N LEU A 79 10.16 2.90 7.77
CA LEU A 79 10.61 1.53 8.00
C LEU A 79 10.55 0.68 6.71
N MET A 80 9.49 0.85 5.92
CA MET A 80 9.34 0.18 4.63
C MET A 80 10.39 0.66 3.62
N ASP A 81 10.61 1.97 3.54
CA ASP A 81 11.61 2.57 2.64
C ASP A 81 13.02 2.13 3.02
N LYS A 82 13.35 2.12 4.32
CA LYS A 82 14.63 1.60 4.82
C LYS A 82 14.85 0.14 4.42
N ARG A 83 13.82 -0.69 4.48
CA ARG A 83 13.91 -2.09 4.06
C ARG A 83 14.14 -2.21 2.55
N ASN A 84 13.42 -1.43 1.76
CA ASN A 84 13.56 -1.44 0.30
C ASN A 84 14.95 -0.97 -0.14
N ASN A 85 15.47 0.10 0.49
CA ASN A 85 16.82 0.61 0.24
C ASN A 85 17.89 -0.44 0.58
N ASN A 86 17.80 -1.08 1.76
CA ASN A 86 18.72 -2.15 2.17
C ASN A 86 18.71 -3.37 1.21
N TRP A 87 17.57 -3.65 0.59
CA TRP A 87 17.47 -4.73 -0.39
C TRP A 87 18.08 -4.31 -1.73
N ALA A 88 17.79 -3.10 -2.19
CA ALA A 88 18.39 -2.54 -3.41
C ALA A 88 19.92 -2.50 -3.34
N GLU A 89 20.49 -2.09 -2.20
CA GLU A 89 21.94 -2.10 -1.96
C GLU A 89 22.55 -3.50 -2.07
N ARG A 90 21.94 -4.51 -1.44
CA ARG A 90 22.39 -5.90 -1.53
C ARG A 90 22.36 -6.44 -2.96
N GLN A 91 21.32 -6.10 -3.73
CA GLN A 91 21.22 -6.49 -5.13
C GLN A 91 22.31 -5.83 -5.98
N ALA A 92 22.60 -4.55 -5.73
CA ALA A 92 23.67 -3.84 -6.44
C ALA A 92 25.05 -4.44 -6.13
N GLU A 93 25.30 -4.80 -4.88
CA GLU A 93 26.55 -5.42 -4.45
C GLU A 93 26.75 -6.82 -5.06
N ASN A 94 25.69 -7.65 -5.06
CA ASN A 94 25.77 -8.98 -5.66
C ASN A 94 26.04 -8.91 -7.17
N LYS A 95 25.43 -7.96 -7.89
CA LYS A 95 25.70 -7.76 -9.32
C LYS A 95 27.16 -7.40 -9.60
N ARG A 96 27.77 -6.52 -8.79
CA ARG A 96 29.20 -6.18 -8.94
C ARG A 96 30.09 -7.40 -8.78
N LYS A 97 29.77 -8.28 -7.82
CA LYS A 97 30.52 -9.52 -7.58
C LYS A 97 30.40 -10.52 -8.73
N ASP A 98 29.21 -10.63 -9.31
CA ASP A 98 29.00 -11.49 -10.48
C ASP A 98 29.84 -10.97 -11.67
N ASP A 99 29.79 -9.67 -11.97
CA ASP A 99 30.57 -9.03 -13.04
C ASP A 99 32.09 -9.20 -12.85
N ASP A 100 32.58 -9.06 -11.62
CA ASP A 100 34.00 -9.28 -11.29
C ASP A 100 34.42 -10.75 -11.46
N THR A 101 33.51 -11.70 -11.15
CA THR A 101 33.75 -13.13 -11.32
C THR A 101 33.84 -13.52 -12.80
N PHE A 102 33.02 -12.92 -13.68
CA PHE A 102 33.09 -13.13 -15.13
C PHE A 102 34.35 -12.53 -15.77
N ARG A 103 34.93 -11.46 -15.19
CA ARG A 103 36.15 -10.80 -15.72
C ARG A 103 37.45 -11.50 -15.33
N SER A 104 37.40 -12.39 -14.35
CA SER A 104 38.57 -13.11 -13.81
C SER A 104 38.73 -14.53 -14.38
N ASN A 105 37.91 -14.94 -15.35
CA ASN A 105 37.90 -16.29 -15.91
C ASN A 105 38.12 -16.30 -17.43
#